data_AF-G0P6Q3-F1
#
_entry.id   AF-G0P6Q3-F1
#
_cell.length_a   1.000
_cell.length_b   1.000
_cell.length_c   1.000
_cell.angle_alpha   90.00
_cell.angle_beta   90.00
_cell.angle_gamma   90.00
#
_symmetry.space_group_name_H-M   'P 1'
#
loop_
_entity.id
_entity.type
_entity.pdbx_description
1 polymer ?
#
loop_
_entity_poly.entity_id
_entity_poly.type
_entity_poly.pdbx_seq_one_letter_code
_entity_poly.pdbx_strand_id
1 'polypeptide(L)'
;MEKILVTISTGAASIAILAVLFTVPSLYNTINEIHDQVIDGVSVFRVETDSAWTEMMDIQITVTPPSKPRVNPFDSVFRQKRQTFSGLPAWCQCEPTKPTCPPGPPGPPGQPGAPGLPGAPGPKGEDSTVTYAPIHCPQPVLDCIKCPAGPAGPQGPAGPAGPAGPSGLP
;
A
#
# COMPACT_ATOMS: atom_id res chain seq x y z
N MET A 1 47.61 -20.74 -43.17
CA MET A 1 46.96 -19.50 -42.69
C MET A 1 46.17 -19.74 -41.40
N GLU A 2 45.35 -20.80 -41.31
CA GLU A 2 44.52 -21.10 -40.12
C GLU A 2 45.29 -21.15 -38.80
N LYS A 3 46.45 -21.84 -38.74
CA LYS A 3 47.26 -21.94 -37.51
C LYS A 3 47.75 -20.57 -37.00
N ILE A 4 48.11 -19.66 -37.91
CA ILE A 4 48.58 -18.30 -37.57
C ILE A 4 47.42 -17.47 -37.03
N LEU A 5 46.23 -17.58 -37.65
CA LEU A 5 45.02 -16.90 -37.20
C LEU A 5 44.64 -17.34 -35.78
N VAL A 6 44.67 -18.64 -35.51
CA VAL A 6 44.37 -19.21 -34.19
C VAL A 6 45.34 -18.69 -33.15
N THR A 7 46.66 -18.71 -33.41
CA THR A 7 47.65 -18.21 -32.44
C THR A 7 47.50 -16.73 -32.12
N ILE A 8 47.16 -15.90 -33.12
CA ILE A 8 46.95 -14.46 -32.92
C ILE A 8 45.68 -14.24 -32.08
N SER A 9 44.59 -14.95 -32.38
CA SER A 9 43.32 -14.80 -31.65
C SER A 9 43.44 -15.20 -30.18
N THR A 10 44.10 -16.33 -29.89
CA THR A 10 44.31 -16.81 -28.52
C THR A 10 45.24 -15.87 -27.74
N GLY A 11 46.28 -15.34 -28.39
CA GLY A 11 47.18 -14.36 -27.78
C GLY A 11 46.49 -13.03 -27.46
N ALA A 12 45.63 -12.53 -28.35
CA ALA A 12 44.86 -11.33 -28.09
C ALA A 12 43.86 -11.53 -26.93
N ALA A 13 43.19 -12.69 -26.88
CA ALA A 13 42.27 -13.03 -25.80
C ALA A 13 42.98 -13.14 -24.44
N SER A 14 44.15 -13.76 -24.37
CA SER A 14 44.91 -13.88 -23.12
C SER A 14 45.38 -12.52 -22.60
N ILE A 15 45.84 -11.63 -23.48
CA ILE A 15 46.21 -10.25 -23.12
C ILE A 15 45.01 -9.47 -22.60
N ALA A 16 43.85 -9.60 -23.24
CA ALA A 16 42.62 -8.95 -22.79
C ALA A 16 42.20 -9.42 -21.39
N ILE A 17 42.28 -10.72 -21.11
CA ILE A 17 41.97 -11.28 -19.78
C ILE A 17 42.95 -10.75 -18.74
N LEU A 18 44.25 -10.73 -19.03
CA LEU A 18 45.27 -10.20 -18.12
C LEU A 18 45.06 -8.70 -17.85
N ALA A 19 44.68 -7.92 -18.86
CA ALA A 19 44.34 -6.52 -18.69
C ALA A 19 43.16 -6.35 -17.73
N VAL A 20 42.08 -7.10 -17.92
CA VAL A 20 40.89 -7.04 -17.03
C VAL A 20 41.25 -7.46 -15.59
N LEU A 21 42.05 -8.52 -15.43
CA LEU A 21 42.50 -9.00 -14.14
C LEU A 21 43.35 -7.97 -13.38
N PHE A 22 44.04 -7.07 -14.09
CA PHE A 22 44.80 -5.99 -13.48
C PHE A 22 43.95 -4.73 -13.24
N THR A 23 43.09 -4.35 -14.20
CA THR A 23 42.29 -3.12 -14.10
C THR A 23 41.21 -3.21 -13.03
N VAL A 24 40.58 -4.37 -12.84
CA VAL A 24 39.48 -4.52 -11.87
C VAL A 24 39.95 -4.30 -10.42
N PRO A 25 41.04 -4.94 -9.94
CA PRO A 25 41.59 -4.63 -8.62
C PRO A 25 42.03 -3.17 -8.47
N SER A 26 42.66 -2.60 -9.50
CA SER A 26 43.04 -1.18 -9.48
C SER A 26 41.83 -0.26 -9.32
N LEU A 27 40.77 -0.51 -10.09
CA LEU A 27 39.54 0.27 -10.03
C LEU A 27 38.82 0.09 -8.69
N TYR A 28 38.83 -1.11 -8.11
CA TYR A 28 38.28 -1.34 -6.77
C TYR A 28 39.01 -0.51 -5.70
N ASN A 29 40.34 -0.46 -5.76
CA ASN A 29 41.13 0.37 -4.85
C ASN A 29 40.81 1.86 -5.00
N THR A 30 40.72 2.36 -6.24
CA THR A 30 40.32 3.74 -6.51
C THR A 30 38.91 4.06 -6.03
N ILE A 31 37.95 3.12 -6.19
CA ILE A 31 36.59 3.31 -5.68
C ILE A 31 36.58 3.43 -4.16
N ASN A 32 37.33 2.58 -3.46
CA ASN A 32 37.38 2.65 -1.99
C ASN A 32 38.02 3.96 -1.53
N GLU A 33 39.09 4.41 -2.19
CA GLU A 33 39.72 5.69 -1.88
C GLU A 33 38.75 6.86 -2.08
N ILE A 34 38.03 6.91 -3.20
CA ILE A 34 37.03 7.96 -3.47
C ILE A 34 35.87 7.87 -2.48
N HIS A 35 35.41 6.66 -2.16
CA HIS A 35 34.34 6.44 -1.20
C HIS A 35 34.71 7.01 0.18
N ASP A 36 35.93 6.73 0.65
CA ASP A 36 36.41 7.21 1.93
C ASP A 36 36.58 8.73 1.93
N GLN A 37 37.10 9.32 0.85
CA GLN A 37 37.18 10.78 0.68
C GLN A 37 35.79 11.44 0.72
N VAL A 38 34.78 10.84 0.07
CA VAL A 38 33.41 11.38 0.07
C VAL A 38 32.78 11.29 1.44
N ILE A 39 32.94 10.16 2.16
CA ILE A 39 32.40 10.01 3.51
C ILE A 39 33.03 11.03 4.46
N ASP A 40 34.36 11.18 4.40
CA ASP A 40 35.07 12.17 5.20
C ASP A 40 34.58 13.59 4.89
N GLY A 41 34.52 13.95 3.60
CA GLY A 41 34.03 15.26 3.16
C GLY A 41 32.59 15.55 3.59
N VAL A 42 31.68 14.57 3.50
CA VAL A 42 30.30 14.71 3.99
C VAL A 42 30.26 14.91 5.50
N SER A 43 31.12 14.21 6.25
CA SER A 43 31.19 14.34 7.70
C SER A 43 31.67 15.73 8.13
N VAL A 44 32.70 16.27 7.48
CA VAL A 44 33.23 17.61 7.72
C VAL A 44 32.19 18.66 7.35
N PHE A 45 31.60 18.56 6.15
CA PHE A 45 30.55 19.47 5.71
C PHE A 45 29.36 19.50 6.68
N ARG A 46 28.97 18.33 7.23
CA ARG A 46 27.91 18.25 8.22
C ARG A 46 28.27 19.01 9.49
N VAL A 47 29.49 18.86 10.01
CA VAL A 47 29.95 19.57 11.21
C VAL A 47 29.96 21.08 10.97
N GLU A 48 30.49 21.53 9.84
CA GLU A 48 30.51 22.96 9.48
C GLU A 48 29.10 23.54 9.36
N THR A 49 28.19 22.82 8.69
CA THR A 49 26.79 23.24 8.51
C THR A 49 26.05 23.28 9.85
N ASP A 50 26.24 22.30 10.73
CA ASP A 50 25.60 22.25 12.05
C ASP A 50 26.11 23.36 12.98
N SER A 51 27.41 23.66 12.91
CA SER A 51 28.02 24.79 13.60
C SER A 51 27.43 26.11 13.12
N ALA A 52 27.36 26.33 11.80
CA ALA A 52 26.78 27.55 11.22
C ALA A 52 25.29 27.70 11.56
N TRP A 53 24.54 26.59 11.61
CA TRP A 53 23.14 26.58 12.05
C TRP A 53 23.00 26.99 13.52
N THR A 54 23.87 26.45 14.39
CA THR A 54 23.88 26.79 15.82
C THR A 54 24.19 28.28 16.03
N GLU A 55 25.16 28.82 15.30
CA GLU A 55 25.49 30.25 15.34
C GLU A 55 24.31 31.11 14.85
N MET A 56 23.65 30.73 13.75
CA MET A 56 22.45 31.42 13.25
C MET A 56 21.33 31.45 14.29
N MET A 57 21.14 30.36 15.04
CA MET A 57 20.15 30.29 16.12
C MET A 57 20.53 31.21 17.30
N ASP A 58 21.81 31.28 17.69
CA ASP A 58 22.28 32.11 18.80
C ASP A 58 22.12 33.63 18.54
N ILE A 59 22.42 34.07 17.31
CA ILE A 59 22.18 35.46 16.88
C ILE A 59 20.70 35.82 17.00
N GLN A 60 19.77 34.90 16.68
CA GLN A 60 18.35 35.18 16.85
C GLN A 60 17.90 35.17 18.31
N ILE A 61 18.53 34.39 19.20
CA ILE A 61 18.25 34.42 20.64
C ILE A 61 18.64 35.78 21.24
N THR A 62 19.76 36.38 20.82
CA THR A 62 20.22 37.69 21.33
C THR A 62 19.37 38.86 20.83
N VAL A 63 18.77 38.75 19.64
CA VAL A 63 17.92 39.79 19.04
C VAL A 63 16.44 39.69 19.48
N THR A 64 16.04 38.60 20.14
CA THR A 64 14.66 38.42 20.60
C THR A 64 14.42 39.03 21.99
N PRO A 65 13.47 39.97 22.17
CA PRO A 65 13.20 40.57 23.47
C PRO A 65 12.72 39.54 24.51
N PRO A 66 13.12 39.65 25.79
CA PRO A 66 12.89 38.65 26.85
C PRO A 66 11.41 38.43 27.24
N SER A 67 10.48 39.22 26.68
CA SER A 67 9.04 39.12 26.95
C SER A 67 8.30 38.09 26.09
N LYS A 68 8.97 37.44 25.12
CA LYS A 68 8.33 36.51 24.18
C LYS A 68 8.81 35.07 24.42
N PRO A 69 7.93 34.06 24.39
CA PRO A 69 8.32 32.66 24.52
C PRO A 69 9.33 32.28 23.43
N ARG A 70 10.35 31.49 23.79
CA ARG A 70 11.35 30.94 22.87
C ARG A 70 10.65 30.01 21.87
N VAL A 71 10.31 30.53 20.70
CA VAL A 71 9.78 29.77 19.55
C VAL A 71 10.87 29.60 18.50
N ASN A 72 10.82 28.49 17.76
CA ASN A 72 11.79 28.25 16.69
C ASN A 72 11.58 29.33 15.62
N PRO A 73 12.60 30.13 15.28
CA PRO A 73 12.46 31.24 14.36
C PRO A 73 12.11 30.81 12.93
N PHE A 74 12.30 29.53 12.61
CA PHE A 74 11.93 28.91 11.33
C PHE A 74 10.55 28.23 11.34
N ASP A 75 9.77 28.33 12.41
CA ASP A 75 8.38 27.85 12.42
C ASP A 75 7.50 28.52 11.34
N SER A 76 7.90 29.69 10.86
CA SER A 76 7.26 30.38 9.72
C SER A 76 7.76 29.91 8.35
N VAL A 77 8.96 29.32 8.29
CA VAL A 77 9.61 28.86 7.06
C VAL A 77 9.28 27.39 6.77
N PHE A 78 9.16 26.57 7.83
CA PHE A 78 8.73 25.17 7.71
C PHE A 78 7.22 25.04 7.97
N ARG A 79 6.53 24.28 7.12
CA ARG A 79 5.08 24.07 7.24
C ARG A 79 4.73 23.40 8.57
N GLN A 80 4.21 24.17 9.52
CA GLN A 80 3.67 23.64 10.77
C GLN A 80 2.53 22.64 10.51
N LYS A 81 2.57 21.49 11.21
CA LYS A 81 1.49 20.51 11.22
C LYS A 81 0.29 21.15 11.92
N ARG A 82 -0.89 21.14 11.30
CA ARG A 82 -2.13 21.78 11.82
C ARG A 82 -2.69 21.20 13.15
N GLN A 83 -1.93 20.36 13.86
CA GLN A 83 -2.32 19.69 15.09
C GLN A 83 -1.38 20.01 16.28
N THR A 84 -0.73 21.17 16.27
CA THR A 84 -0.06 21.70 17.46
C THR A 84 -1.12 22.25 18.43
N PHE A 85 -1.64 21.40 19.31
CA PHE A 85 -2.61 21.79 20.35
C PHE A 85 -1.98 22.55 21.53
N SER A 86 -0.65 22.73 21.51
CA SER A 86 0.14 23.34 22.58
C SER A 86 -0.07 24.86 22.79
N GLY A 87 -0.88 25.52 21.95
CA GLY A 87 -1.17 26.96 22.03
C GLY A 87 -2.63 27.31 22.28
N LEU A 88 -3.52 26.33 22.52
CA LEU A 88 -4.95 26.60 22.69
C LEU A 88 -5.30 26.88 24.17
N PRO A 89 -6.21 27.84 24.44
CA PRO A 89 -6.68 28.13 25.80
C PRO A 89 -7.28 26.90 26.47
N ALA A 90 -7.25 26.85 27.81
CA ALA A 90 -7.75 25.73 28.62
C ALA A 90 -9.25 25.38 28.39
N TRP A 91 -10.02 26.27 27.75
CA TRP A 91 -11.44 26.06 27.43
C TRP A 91 -11.68 25.48 26.03
N CYS A 92 -10.63 25.20 25.25
CA CYS A 92 -10.79 24.69 23.90
C CYS A 92 -10.92 23.16 23.89
N GLN A 93 -12.05 22.65 23.40
CA GLN A 93 -12.29 21.22 23.25
C GLN A 93 -11.67 20.73 21.92
N CYS A 94 -10.45 20.17 21.96
CA CYS A 94 -9.70 19.72 20.77
C CYS A 94 -10.35 18.57 20.01
N GLU A 95 -11.14 17.75 20.69
CA GLU A 95 -11.73 16.55 20.12
C GLU A 95 -13.25 16.69 20.23
N PRO A 96 -13.98 16.70 19.10
CA PRO A 96 -15.43 16.65 19.12
C PRO A 96 -15.84 15.45 19.98
N THR A 97 -16.70 15.68 20.97
CA THR A 97 -17.29 14.62 21.79
C THR A 97 -17.93 13.61 20.86
N LYS A 98 -17.27 12.45 20.68
CA LYS A 98 -17.80 11.35 19.85
C LYS A 98 -19.04 10.83 20.58
N PRO A 99 -20.26 11.06 20.07
CA PRO A 99 -21.44 10.55 20.72
C PRO A 99 -21.38 9.03 20.69
N THR A 100 -21.33 8.40 21.87
CA THR A 100 -21.53 6.96 22.02
C THR A 100 -23.02 6.69 21.80
N CYS A 101 -23.41 6.47 20.55
CA CYS A 101 -24.75 6.03 20.22
C CYS A 101 -24.91 4.54 20.60
N PRO A 102 -26.05 4.13 21.18
CA PRO A 102 -26.34 2.72 21.35
C PRO A 102 -26.38 2.03 19.98
N PRO A 103 -26.08 0.72 19.91
CA PRO A 103 -26.30 -0.07 18.69
C PRO A 103 -27.74 0.11 18.20
N GLY A 104 -27.91 0.26 16.88
CA GLY A 104 -29.23 0.33 16.28
C GLY A 104 -30.07 -0.93 16.57
N PRO A 105 -31.40 -0.86 16.44
CA PRO A 105 -32.25 -2.03 16.59
C PRO A 105 -31.84 -3.13 15.60
N PRO A 106 -32.05 -4.42 15.95
CA PRO A 106 -31.88 -5.52 15.00
C PRO A 106 -32.66 -5.25 13.71
N GLY A 107 -32.07 -5.62 12.57
CA GLY A 107 -32.74 -5.49 11.28
C GLY A 107 -34.05 -6.29 11.23
N PRO A 108 -34.98 -5.92 10.32
CA PRO A 108 -36.19 -6.70 10.12
C PRO A 108 -35.87 -8.15 9.72
N PRO A 109 -36.74 -9.12 10.03
CA PRO A 109 -36.59 -10.49 9.55
C PRO A 109 -36.37 -10.54 8.04
N GLY A 110 -35.50 -11.44 7.59
CA GLY A 110 -35.27 -11.66 6.16
C GLY A 110 -36.56 -12.03 5.44
N GLN A 111 -36.64 -11.70 4.15
CA GLN A 111 -37.79 -12.08 3.33
C GLN A 111 -37.91 -13.62 3.29
N PRO A 112 -39.14 -14.18 3.26
CA PRO A 112 -39.35 -15.60 3.02
C PRO A 112 -38.59 -16.05 1.77
N GLY A 113 -38.01 -17.25 1.81
CA GLY A 113 -37.33 -17.82 0.65
C GLY A 113 -38.25 -17.91 -0.57
N ALA A 114 -37.68 -17.74 -1.76
CA ALA A 114 -38.44 -17.89 -2.99
C ALA A 114 -39.07 -19.30 -3.07
N PRO A 115 -40.30 -19.44 -3.60
CA PRO A 115 -40.87 -20.74 -3.91
C PRO A 115 -39.91 -21.57 -4.78
N GLY A 116 -39.87 -22.88 -4.54
CA GLY A 116 -39.08 -23.80 -5.36
C GLY A 116 -39.47 -23.71 -6.84
N LEU A 117 -38.50 -23.91 -7.73
CA LEU A 117 -38.75 -23.98 -9.16
C LEU A 117 -39.75 -25.11 -9.46
N PRO A 118 -40.75 -24.90 -10.34
CA PRO A 118 -41.58 -25.98 -10.84
C PRO A 118 -40.72 -27.13 -11.39
N GLY A 119 -41.17 -28.37 -11.19
CA GLY A 119 -40.50 -29.54 -11.77
C GLY A 119 -40.37 -29.40 -13.29
N ALA A 120 -39.28 -29.95 -13.84
CA ALA A 120 -39.06 -29.92 -15.29
C ALA A 120 -40.25 -30.61 -16.01
N PRO A 121 -40.71 -30.06 -17.15
CA PRO A 121 -41.67 -30.73 -18.00
C PRO A 121 -41.18 -32.14 -18.36
N GLY A 122 -42.10 -33.11 -18.43
CA GLY A 122 -41.78 -34.45 -18.89
C GLY A 122 -41.16 -34.43 -20.31
N PRO A 123 -40.41 -35.48 -20.69
CA PRO A 123 -39.81 -35.56 -22.02
C PRO A 123 -40.89 -35.48 -23.11
N LYS A 124 -40.58 -34.72 -24.16
CA LYS A 124 -41.43 -34.57 -25.35
C LYS A 124 -41.50 -35.92 -26.10
N GLY A 125 -42.66 -36.27 -26.64
CA GLY A 125 -42.77 -37.38 -27.61
C GLY A 125 -41.98 -37.10 -28.89
N GLU A 126 -41.51 -38.14 -29.58
CA GLU A 126 -40.73 -38.00 -30.81
C GLU A 126 -41.55 -37.41 -31.96
N ASP A 127 -40.99 -36.38 -32.61
CA ASP A 127 -41.61 -35.66 -33.73
C ASP A 127 -40.91 -35.95 -35.07
N SER A 128 -41.69 -35.85 -36.15
CA SER A 128 -41.36 -36.29 -37.52
C SER A 128 -40.31 -35.46 -38.29
N THR A 129 -39.63 -36.14 -39.22
CA THR A 129 -38.46 -35.70 -40.00
C THR A 129 -38.81 -34.89 -41.26
N VAL A 130 -39.06 -33.58 -41.15
CA VAL A 130 -39.21 -32.66 -42.30
C VAL A 130 -38.38 -31.39 -42.10
N THR A 131 -37.67 -30.97 -43.16
CA THR A 131 -36.53 -30.03 -43.19
C THR A 131 -36.91 -28.61 -43.63
N TYR A 132 -36.32 -27.55 -43.04
CA TYR A 132 -35.42 -26.54 -43.67
C TYR A 132 -35.21 -25.26 -42.81
N ALA A 133 -33.94 -24.79 -42.80
CA ALA A 133 -33.29 -23.44 -42.72
C ALA A 133 -33.90 -22.27 -41.90
N PRO A 134 -33.18 -21.15 -41.60
CA PRO A 134 -31.75 -20.80 -41.65
C PRO A 134 -31.21 -20.21 -40.30
N ILE A 135 -29.92 -19.85 -40.28
CA ILE A 135 -29.17 -19.27 -39.14
C ILE A 135 -29.59 -17.80 -38.88
N HIS A 136 -29.69 -17.42 -37.61
CA HIS A 136 -29.82 -16.01 -37.18
C HIS A 136 -28.87 -15.71 -36.02
N CYS A 137 -27.98 -14.72 -36.20
CA CYS A 137 -27.03 -14.26 -35.18
C CYS A 137 -27.53 -12.93 -34.55
N PRO A 138 -27.80 -12.87 -33.24
CA PRO A 138 -28.05 -11.60 -32.56
C PRO A 138 -26.76 -10.84 -32.16
N GLN A 139 -26.92 -9.53 -32.07
CA GLN A 139 -25.92 -8.45 -32.00
C GLN A 139 -25.04 -8.43 -30.73
N PRO A 140 -23.85 -7.81 -30.77
CA PRO A 140 -22.99 -7.63 -29.60
C PRO A 140 -23.65 -6.77 -28.51
N VAL A 141 -23.53 -7.23 -27.26
CA VAL A 141 -24.09 -6.59 -26.07
C VAL A 141 -23.30 -5.32 -25.72
N LEU A 142 -24.00 -4.19 -25.62
CA LEU A 142 -23.48 -2.86 -25.31
C LEU A 142 -23.64 -2.48 -23.82
N ASP A 143 -23.63 -3.47 -22.92
CA ASP A 143 -23.98 -3.24 -21.52
C ASP A 143 -22.75 -3.17 -20.59
N CYS A 144 -22.89 -2.31 -19.59
CA CYS A 144 -21.90 -2.02 -18.57
C CYS A 144 -21.56 -3.27 -17.74
N ILE A 145 -20.27 -3.60 -17.63
CA ILE A 145 -19.79 -4.69 -16.76
C ILE A 145 -20.15 -4.38 -15.31
N LYS A 146 -21.07 -5.17 -14.76
CA LYS A 146 -21.37 -5.16 -13.33
C LYS A 146 -20.34 -6.03 -12.62
N CYS A 147 -19.61 -5.43 -11.67
CA CYS A 147 -18.74 -6.18 -10.78
C CYS A 147 -19.55 -7.24 -10.02
N PRO A 148 -18.99 -8.44 -9.79
CA PRO A 148 -19.66 -9.48 -9.03
C PRO A 148 -19.92 -8.98 -7.59
N ALA A 149 -21.02 -9.44 -7.01
CA ALA A 149 -21.30 -9.18 -5.61
C ALA A 149 -20.17 -9.72 -4.74
N GLY A 150 -19.86 -9.02 -3.64
CA GLY A 150 -18.89 -9.50 -2.67
C GLY A 150 -19.30 -10.85 -2.07
N PRO A 151 -18.35 -11.59 -1.48
CA PRO A 151 -18.65 -12.87 -0.84
C PRO A 151 -19.67 -12.69 0.28
N ALA A 152 -20.50 -13.73 0.47
CA ALA A 152 -21.44 -13.75 1.58
C ALA A 152 -20.70 -13.60 2.92
N GLY A 153 -21.31 -12.86 3.86
CA GLY A 153 -20.77 -12.74 5.21
C GLY A 153 -20.70 -14.10 5.92
N PRO A 154 -19.89 -14.21 6.99
CA PRO A 154 -19.80 -15.43 7.77
C PRO A 154 -21.17 -15.82 8.34
N GLN A 155 -21.41 -17.13 8.49
CA GLN A 155 -22.60 -17.64 9.15
C GLN A 155 -22.69 -17.05 10.56
N GLY A 156 -23.88 -16.58 10.94
CA GLY A 156 -24.13 -16.10 12.29
C GLY A 156 -23.90 -17.19 13.35
N PRO A 157 -23.66 -16.83 14.62
CA PRO A 157 -23.52 -17.80 15.69
C PRO A 157 -24.78 -18.64 15.85
N ALA A 158 -24.62 -19.90 16.28
CA ALA A 158 -25.76 -20.75 16.63
C ALA A 158 -26.60 -20.10 17.73
N GLY A 159 -27.92 -20.23 17.63
CA GLY A 159 -28.84 -19.73 18.66
C GLY A 159 -28.63 -20.42 20.01
N PRO A 160 -29.07 -19.79 21.12
CA PRO A 160 -29.00 -20.41 22.44
C PRO A 160 -29.83 -21.69 22.51
N ALA A 161 -29.42 -22.64 23.35
CA ALA A 161 -30.20 -23.84 23.63
C ALA A 161 -31.59 -23.47 24.17
N GLY A 162 -32.63 -24.22 23.76
CA GLY A 162 -33.99 -24.02 24.27
C GLY A 162 -34.10 -24.26 25.77
N PRO A 163 -35.13 -23.71 26.43
CA PRO A 163 -35.37 -23.96 27.84
C PRO A 163 -35.61 -25.46 28.11
N ALA A 164 -35.22 -25.94 29.29
CA ALA A 164 -35.53 -27.29 29.72
C ALA A 164 -37.05 -27.52 29.72
N GLY A 165 -37.48 -28.69 29.26
CA GLY A 165 -38.89 -29.08 29.28
C GLY A 165 -39.45 -29.13 30.72
N PRO A 166 -40.77 -29.00 30.89
CA PRO A 166 -41.39 -29.10 32.20
C PRO A 166 -41.17 -30.51 32.80
N SER A 167 -40.97 -30.57 34.11
CA SER A 167 -40.89 -31.84 34.84
C SER A 167 -42.15 -32.68 34.61
N GLY A 168 -41.99 -33.98 34.33
CA GLY A 168 -43.12 -34.91 34.22
C GLY A 168 -43.88 -35.03 35.55
N LEU A 169 -45.19 -35.24 35.48
CA LEU A 169 -46.01 -35.54 36.66
C LEU A 169 -45.90 -37.04 37.02
N PRO A 170 -46.05 -37.41 38.31
CA PRO A 170 -45.93 -38.78 38.79
C PRO A 170 -47.02 -39.72 38.25
#